data_AF-A0A350DNG2-F1
#
_entry.id   AF-A0A350DNG2-F1
#
_cell.length_a   1.000
_cell.length_b   1.000
_cell.length_c   1.000
_cell.angle_alpha   90.00
_cell.angle_beta   90.00
_cell.angle_gamma   90.00
#
_symmetry.space_group_name_H-M   'P 1'
#
loop_
_entity.id
_entity.type
_entity.pdbx_description
1 polymer ?
#
loop_
_entity_poly.entity_id
_entity_poly.type
_entity_poly.pdbx_seq_one_letter_code
_entity_poly.pdbx_strand_id
1 'polypeptide(L)' 'MDTTSHTLEGKKRNGEHILINMTYVAKNIDLDSGIELTRAFEYWRRYFEENNIVSALVISEGYFVQSFQGT' A
#
# COMPACT_ATOMS: atom_id res chain seq x y z
N MET A 1 0.75 16.51 49.77
CA MET A 1 0.57 15.35 48.87
C MET A 1 0.69 15.89 47.47
N ASP A 2 1.90 15.85 46.90
CA ASP A 2 2.18 16.33 45.55
C ASP A 2 1.85 15.22 44.56
N THR A 3 0.87 15.45 43.68
CA THR A 3 0.59 14.58 42.54
C THR A 3 1.20 15.22 41.30
N THR A 4 2.49 14.98 41.08
CA THR A 4 3.15 15.33 39.83
C THR A 4 2.60 14.41 38.74
N SER A 5 1.53 14.87 38.09
CA SER A 5 1.05 14.31 36.83
C SER A 5 2.11 14.62 35.77
N HIS A 6 3.09 13.73 35.67
CA HIS A 6 3.98 13.69 34.53
C HIS A 6 3.13 13.32 33.32
N THR A 7 2.62 14.33 32.61
CA THR A 7 2.18 14.19 31.23
C THR A 7 3.40 13.65 30.47
N LEU A 8 3.38 12.35 30.19
CA LEU A 8 4.34 11.71 29.30
C LEU A 8 4.11 12.36 27.93
N GLU A 9 4.83 13.45 27.66
CA GLU A 9 5.02 13.94 26.29
C GLU A 9 5.40 12.73 25.46
N GLY A 10 4.53 12.40 24.51
CA GLY A 10 4.70 11.26 23.62
C GLY A 10 6.06 11.38 22.95
N LYS A 11 7.03 10.60 23.46
CA LYS A 11 8.28 10.32 22.77
C LYS A 11 7.88 9.85 21.39
N LYS A 12 8.08 10.69 20.37
CA LYS A 12 8.15 10.25 18.98
C LYS A 12 9.21 9.15 18.95
N ARG A 13 8.78 7.89 18.94
CA ARG A 13 9.70 6.75 18.85
C ARG A 13 10.25 6.80 17.44
N ASN A 14 11.49 7.29 17.30
CA ASN A 14 12.20 7.20 16.04
C ASN A 14 12.18 5.73 15.57
N GLY A 15 11.49 5.48 14.44
CA GLY A 15 11.26 4.14 13.90
C GLY A 15 9.80 3.68 13.85
N GLU A 16 8.82 4.43 14.38
CA GLU A 16 7.41 4.00 14.40
C GLU A 16 6.74 3.89 13.02
N HIS A 17 7.29 4.53 11.97
CA HIS A 17 6.72 4.52 10.63
C HIS A 17 7.82 4.55 9.56
N ILE A 18 8.37 3.38 9.20
CA ILE A 18 9.27 3.26 8.03
C ILE A 18 8.41 3.17 6.80
N LEU A 19 8.47 4.18 5.93
CA LEU A 19 7.75 4.17 4.67
C LEU A 19 8.51 3.30 3.66
N ILE A 20 7.90 2.21 3.21
CA ILE A 20 8.44 1.28 2.23
C ILE A 20 7.71 1.51 0.90
N ASN A 21 8.47 1.68 -0.18
CA ASN A 21 7.95 1.68 -1.54
C ASN A 21 8.46 0.44 -2.28
N MET A 22 7.56 -0.31 -2.89
CA MET A 22 7.89 -1.42 -3.78
C MET A 22 7.32 -1.14 -5.16
N THR A 23 8.16 -1.32 -6.18
CA THR A 23 7.76 -1.22 -7.59
C THR A 23 8.05 -2.54 -8.29
N TYR A 24 7.04 -3.08 -8.96
CA TYR A 24 7.11 -4.34 -9.69
C TYR A 24 6.70 -4.14 -11.15
N VAL A 25 7.40 -4.85 -12.05
CA VAL A 25 7.13 -4.85 -13.48
C VAL A 25 6.88 -6.29 -13.92
N ALA A 26 5.68 -6.56 -14.44
CA ALA A 26 5.26 -7.87 -14.94
C ALA A 26 4.96 -7.79 -16.44
N LYS A 27 5.32 -8.83 -17.18
CA LYS A 27 4.79 -9.05 -18.53
C LYS A 27 3.40 -9.68 -18.40
N ASN A 28 2.39 -9.06 -18.98
CA ASN A 28 1.05 -9.61 -19.16
C ASN A 28 1.07 -10.59 -20.33
N ILE A 29 1.40 -11.85 -20.05
CA ILE A 29 1.65 -12.83 -21.12
C ILE A 29 0.37 -13.48 -21.63
N ASP A 30 -0.76 -13.48 -20.90
CA ASP A 30 -2.06 -14.03 -21.32
C ASP A 30 -3.15 -13.85 -20.23
N LEU A 31 -3.37 -12.64 -19.68
CA LEU A 31 -4.57 -12.42 -18.83
C LEU A 31 -5.81 -12.24 -19.70
N ASP A 32 -6.28 -13.39 -20.18
CA ASP A 32 -7.47 -13.57 -21.02
C ASP A 32 -8.75 -13.47 -20.15
N SER A 33 -9.15 -12.25 -19.80
CA SER A 33 -10.56 -11.79 -19.76
C SER A 33 -10.68 -10.49 -18.95
N GLY A 34 -11.24 -9.45 -19.55
CA GLY A 34 -11.41 -8.15 -18.89
C GLY A 34 -12.21 -8.20 -17.59
N ILE A 35 -13.11 -9.19 -17.42
CA ILE A 35 -13.93 -9.35 -16.21
C ILE A 35 -13.11 -9.85 -15.02
N GLU A 36 -12.30 -10.89 -15.19
CA GLU A 36 -11.48 -11.44 -14.11
C GLU A 36 -10.42 -10.44 -13.67
N LEU A 37 -9.80 -9.74 -14.63
CA LEU A 37 -8.83 -8.69 -14.35
C LEU A 37 -9.45 -7.55 -13.55
N THR A 38 -10.65 -7.10 -13.93
CA THR A 38 -11.38 -6.04 -13.21
C THR A 38 -11.73 -6.48 -11.78
N ARG A 39 -12.17 -7.72 -11.58
CA ARG A 39 -12.46 -8.27 -10.23
C ARG A 39 -11.22 -8.33 -9.36
N ALA A 40 -10.09 -8.76 -9.93
CA ALA A 40 -8.81 -8.78 -9.23
C ALA A 40 -8.45 -7.36 -8.78
N PHE A 41 -8.48 -6.37 -9.68
CA PHE A 41 -8.15 -4.99 -9.32
C PHE A 41 -9.03 -4.41 -8.22
N GLU A 42 -10.33 -4.68 -8.25
CA GLU A 42 -11.25 -4.22 -7.22
C GLU A 42 -10.95 -4.86 -5.85
N TYR A 43 -10.60 -6.15 -5.84
CA TYR A 43 -10.16 -6.83 -4.63
C TYR A 43 -8.89 -6.19 -4.05
N TRP A 44 -7.87 -5.96 -4.89
CA TRP A 44 -6.61 -5.33 -4.47
C TRP A 44 -6.83 -3.88 -3.99
N ARG A 45 -7.67 -3.10 -4.68
CA ARG A 45 -8.02 -1.72 -4.28
C ARG A 45 -8.57 -1.68 -2.86
N ARG A 46 -9.56 -2.54 -2.55
CA ARG A 46 -10.16 -2.63 -1.21
C ARG A 46 -9.14 -3.06 -0.16
N TYR A 47 -8.30 -4.05 -0.46
CA TYR A 47 -7.22 -4.47 0.43
C TYR A 47 -6.27 -3.31 0.75
N PHE A 48 -5.87 -2.52 -0.25
CA PHE A 48 -4.98 -1.39 -0.04
C PHE A 48 -5.64 -0.28 0.80
N GLU A 49 -6.91 0.03 0.56
CA GLU A 49 -7.69 0.98 1.36
C GLU A 49 -7.82 0.54 2.82
N GLU A 50 -8.16 -0.74 3.06
CA GLU A 50 -8.31 -1.30 4.40
C GLU A 50 -6.99 -1.30 5.20
N ASN A 51 -5.84 -1.33 4.51
CA ASN A 51 -4.51 -1.39 5.12
C ASN A 51 -3.72 -0.06 5.04
N ASN A 52 -4.35 1.05 4.63
CA ASN A 52 -3.70 2.35 4.42
C ASN A 52 -2.46 2.30 3.49
N ILE A 53 -2.51 1.43 2.47
CA ILE A 53 -1.48 1.31 1.45
C ILE A 53 -1.88 2.19 0.25
N VAL A 54 -0.99 3.08 -0.18
CA VAL A 54 -1.19 3.87 -1.40
C VAL A 54 -0.62 3.07 -2.57
N SER A 55 -1.38 2.90 -3.66
CA SER A 55 -0.89 2.17 -4.83
C SER A 55 -1.25 2.86 -6.14
N ALA A 56 -0.47 2.58 -7.18
CA ALA A 56 -0.72 2.97 -8.56
C ALA A 56 -0.41 1.79 -9.49
N LEU A 57 -1.24 1.60 -10.51
CA LEU A 57 -1.08 0.56 -11.51
C LEU A 57 -1.23 1.17 -12.91
N VAL A 58 -0.26 0.89 -13.78
CA VAL A 58 -0.29 1.23 -15.21
C VAL A 58 -0.25 -0.06 -16.01
N ILE A 59 -1.10 -0.13 -17.03
CA ILE A 59 -1.14 -1.23 -18.00
C ILE A 59 -0.78 -0.64 -19.36
N SER A 60 0.30 -1.11 -19.97
CA SER A 60 0.75 -0.62 -21.28
C SER A 60 1.45 -1.72 -22.06
N GLU A 61 1.11 -1.88 -23.33
CA GLU A 61 1.81 -2.79 -24.28
C GLU A 61 2.05 -4.21 -23.75
N GLY A 62 1.09 -4.77 -23.00
CA GLY A 62 1.24 -6.10 -22.40
C GLY A 62 2.17 -6.13 -21.20
N TYR A 63 2.34 -5.02 -20.49
CA TYR A 63 3.06 -4.92 -19.23
C TYR A 63 2.18 -4.32 -18.13
N PHE A 64 2.37 -4.82 -16.91
CA PHE A 64 1.89 -4.21 -15.68
C PHE A 64 3.05 -3.54 -14.98
N VAL A 65 2.88 -2.26 -14.65
CA VAL A 65 3.80 -1.51 -13.79
C VAL A 65 3.01 -1.10 -12.56
N GLN A 66 3.38 -1.63 -11.39
CA GLN A 66 2.70 -1.33 -10.14
C GLN A 66 3.68 -0.78 -9.11
N SER A 67 3.28 0.29 -8.44
CA SER A 67 3.96 0.81 -7.24
C SER A 67 3.00 0.79 -6.07
N PHE A 68 3.48 0.40 -4.90
CA PHE A 68 2.72 0.54 -3.66
C PHE A 68 3.62 1.00 -2.51
N GLN A 69 3.05 1.82 -1.66
CA GLN A 69 3.70 2.52 -0.58
C GLN A 69 2.90 2.31 0.71
N GLY A 70 3.57 1.87 1.76
CA GLY A 70 2.97 1.62 3.07
C GLY A 70 4.01 1.69 4.18
N THR A 71 3.55 1.51 5.41
CA THR A 71 4.37 1.46 6.64
C THR A 71 4.39 0.08 7.25
#